data_AF-B9D501-F1
#
_entry.id   AF-B9D501-F1
#
_cell.length_a   1.000
_cell.length_b   1.000
_cell.length_c   1.000
_cell.angle_alpha   90.00
_cell.angle_beta   90.00
_cell.angle_gamma   90.00
#
_symmetry.space_group_name_H-M   'P 1'
#
loop_
_entity.id
_entity.type
_entity.pdbx_description
1 polymer ?
#
loop_
_entity_poly.entity_id
_entity_poly.type
_entity_poly.pdbx_seq_one_letter_code
_entity_poly.pdbx_strand_id
1 'polypeptide(L)'
;MKKFTKIGRVSGLHMRTIKQNEAVAVSFEVGGQRFSATFSPQKFDLETGDLVKIEYEKEGFLNKIFTFETLAKHSENASKSAKFLNIFAFVCYVCISLLLFSGIATFLFTSGDKFDFGDFTTLAILCTTCYLAVRAAASKFKILRQFA
;
A
#
# COMPACT_ATOMS: atom_id res chain seq x y z
N MET A 1 -13.53 -15.62 -5.58
CA MET A 1 -12.29 -15.75 -4.78
C MET A 1 -11.86 -14.36 -4.33
N LYS A 2 -11.84 -14.10 -3.02
CA LYS A 2 -11.69 -12.74 -2.46
C LYS A 2 -10.24 -12.55 -2.01
N LYS A 3 -9.51 -11.65 -2.68
CA LYS A 3 -8.14 -11.28 -2.31
C LYS A 3 -8.16 -10.32 -1.13
N PHE A 4 -7.30 -10.56 -0.15
CA PHE A 4 -7.09 -9.72 1.01
C PHE A 4 -5.70 -9.10 0.95
N THR A 5 -5.59 -7.87 1.44
CA THR A 5 -4.30 -7.18 1.58
C THR A 5 -4.05 -6.90 3.05
N LYS A 6 -2.91 -7.35 3.57
CA LYS A 6 -2.44 -7.04 4.92
C LYS A 6 -1.15 -6.23 4.82
N ILE A 7 -1.07 -5.17 5.61
CA ILE A 7 0.15 -4.38 5.78
C ILE A 7 0.47 -4.39 7.27
N GLY A 8 1.73 -4.63 7.62
CA GLY A 8 2.18 -4.64 9.00
C GLY A 8 3.65 -5.02 9.11
N ARG A 9 4.17 -4.96 10.33
CA ARG A 9 5.54 -5.39 10.61
C ARG A 9 5.61 -6.90 10.77
N VAL A 10 6.70 -7.47 10.29
CA VAL A 10 7.05 -8.88 10.46
C VAL A 10 7.41 -9.14 11.92
N SER A 11 6.81 -10.17 12.49
CA SER A 11 7.05 -10.67 13.84
C SER A 11 7.10 -12.20 13.82
N GLY A 12 7.74 -12.82 14.81
CA GLY A 12 7.80 -14.29 14.91
C GLY A 12 8.38 -14.97 13.67
N LEU A 13 9.42 -14.39 13.07
CA LEU A 13 10.07 -14.93 11.88
C LEU A 13 10.80 -16.23 12.21
N HIS A 14 10.34 -17.34 11.62
CA HIS A 14 10.95 -18.65 11.73
C HIS A 14 11.32 -19.16 10.34
N MET A 15 12.60 -19.44 10.14
CA MET A 15 13.14 -19.93 8.87
C MET A 15 13.65 -21.35 9.04
N ARG A 16 13.26 -22.23 8.12
CA ARG A 16 13.76 -23.59 8.03
C ARG A 16 14.25 -23.85 6.61
N THR A 17 15.52 -24.16 6.48
CA THR A 17 16.11 -24.60 5.22
C THR A 17 15.67 -26.05 4.95
N ILE A 18 14.97 -26.30 3.85
CA ILE A 18 14.43 -27.63 3.52
C ILE A 18 15.51 -28.50 2.85
N LYS A 19 16.34 -27.89 2.00
CA LYS A 19 17.52 -28.49 1.36
C LYS A 19 18.57 -27.40 1.18
N GLN A 20 19.83 -27.72 1.44
CA GLN A 20 20.95 -26.79 1.22
C GLN A 20 20.84 -26.21 -0.19
N ASN A 21 20.59 -24.90 -0.30
CA ASN A 21 20.46 -24.11 -1.54
C ASN A 21 19.22 -24.25 -2.44
N GLU A 22 18.22 -25.09 -2.15
CA GLU A 22 17.02 -25.16 -3.03
C GLU A 22 15.86 -24.26 -2.56
N ALA A 23 15.54 -24.29 -1.27
CA ALA A 23 14.33 -23.65 -0.74
C ALA A 23 14.41 -23.35 0.76
N VAL A 24 13.90 -22.19 1.15
CA VAL A 24 13.72 -21.76 2.54
C VAL A 24 12.22 -21.71 2.81
N ALA A 25 11.74 -22.57 3.72
CA ALA A 25 10.40 -22.41 4.28
C ALA A 25 10.44 -21.37 5.38
N VAL A 26 9.53 -20.41 5.29
CA VAL A 26 9.47 -19.29 6.22
C VAL A 26 8.05 -19.20 6.77
N SER A 27 7.96 -19.17 8.09
CA SER A 27 6.74 -18.81 8.80
C SER A 27 6.96 -17.49 9.51
N PHE A 28 5.99 -16.59 9.39
CA PHE A 28 6.07 -15.28 10.00
C PHE A 28 4.68 -14.72 10.26
N GLU A 29 4.59 -13.75 11.15
CA GLU A 29 3.35 -13.14 11.57
C GLU A 29 3.34 -11.66 11.21
N VAL A 30 2.25 -11.20 10.59
CA VAL A 30 2.06 -9.80 10.21
C VAL A 30 0.73 -9.29 10.74
N GLY A 31 0.81 -8.38 11.72
CA GLY A 31 -0.35 -7.74 12.33
C GLY A 31 -1.37 -8.75 12.89
N GLY A 32 -0.90 -9.76 13.63
CA GLY A 32 -1.72 -10.77 14.30
C GLY A 32 -2.10 -11.98 13.44
N GLN A 33 -1.61 -12.06 12.20
CA GLN A 33 -1.95 -13.15 11.29
C GLN A 33 -0.70 -13.88 10.82
N ARG A 34 -0.72 -15.21 10.96
CA ARG A 34 0.37 -16.09 10.53
C ARG A 34 0.30 -16.36 9.03
N PHE A 35 1.47 -16.33 8.42
CA PHE A 35 1.72 -16.65 7.03
C PHE A 35 2.84 -17.69 6.98
N SER A 36 2.76 -18.57 5.99
CA SER A 36 3.80 -19.57 5.74
C SER A 36 3.97 -19.69 4.23
N ALA A 37 5.21 -19.57 3.76
CA ALA A 37 5.53 -19.69 2.35
C ALA A 37 6.94 -20.23 2.17
N THR A 38 7.17 -20.84 1.01
CA THR A 38 8.48 -21.35 0.62
C THR A 38 9.08 -20.41 -0.41
N PHE A 39 10.26 -19.88 -0.13
CA PHE A 39 10.98 -18.94 -0.98
C PHE A 39 12.28 -19.56 -1.48
N SER A 40 12.80 -19.06 -2.60
CA SER A 40 14.15 -19.41 -3.04
C SER A 40 15.18 -18.69 -2.16
N PRO A 41 16.23 -19.39 -1.67
CA PRO A 41 17.21 -18.84 -0.74
C PRO A 41 17.93 -17.58 -1.26
N GLN A 42 18.12 -17.44 -2.57
CA GLN A 42 18.80 -16.27 -3.16
C GLN A 42 17.97 -14.98 -3.13
N LYS A 43 16.65 -15.06 -2.92
CA LYS A 43 15.74 -13.91 -3.00
C LYS A 43 15.10 -13.55 -1.65
N PHE A 44 15.46 -14.26 -0.59
CA PHE A 44 14.82 -14.09 0.72
C PHE A 44 15.71 -13.31 1.69
N ASP A 45 15.41 -12.01 1.81
CA ASP A 45 16.12 -11.06 2.67
C ASP A 45 15.08 -10.30 3.52
N LEU A 46 14.39 -11.07 4.38
CA LEU A 46 13.36 -10.56 5.27
C LEU A 46 13.83 -10.65 6.71
N GLU A 47 13.70 -9.55 7.45
CA GLU A 47 14.07 -9.48 8.86
C GLU A 47 12.85 -9.25 9.76
N THR A 48 13.00 -9.61 11.04
CA THR A 48 11.99 -9.27 12.04
C THR A 48 11.94 -7.75 12.20
N GLY A 49 10.75 -7.16 12.15
CA GLY A 49 10.55 -5.72 12.22
C GLY A 49 10.42 -5.03 10.86
N ASP A 50 10.67 -5.73 9.75
CA ASP A 50 10.44 -5.22 8.39
C ASP A 50 8.96 -4.91 8.17
N LEU A 51 8.67 -3.79 7.51
CA LEU A 51 7.31 -3.43 7.12
C LEU A 51 7.01 -4.07 5.76
N VAL A 52 5.97 -4.90 5.70
CA VAL A 52 5.61 -5.64 4.49
C VAL A 52 4.15 -5.44 4.11
N LYS A 53 3.88 -5.57 2.80
CA LYS A 53 2.55 -5.69 2.22
C LYS A 53 2.40 -7.10 1.65
N ILE A 54 1.33 -7.77 2.06
CA ILE A 54 1.01 -9.14 1.66
C ILE A 54 -0.37 -9.13 1.02
N GLU A 55 -0.45 -9.63 -0.21
CA GLU A 55 -1.71 -9.99 -0.85
C GLU A 55 -1.90 -11.50 -0.74
N TYR A 56 -3.01 -11.91 -0.16
CA TYR A 56 -3.27 -13.31 0.16
C TYR A 56 -4.75 -13.67 -0.02
N GLU A 57 -5.01 -14.96 -0.12
CA GLU A 57 -6.34 -15.55 -0.04
C GLU A 57 -6.44 -16.49 1.16
N LYS A 58 -7.60 -16.48 1.80
CA LYS A 58 -7.90 -17.39 2.91
C LYS A 58 -8.28 -18.76 2.36
N GLU A 59 -7.35 -19.71 2.39
CA GLU A 59 -7.62 -21.12 2.05
C GLU A 59 -7.58 -21.97 3.35
N GLY A 60 -8.68 -21.94 4.11
CA GLY A 60 -8.78 -22.69 5.37
C GLY A 60 -7.83 -22.16 6.46
N PHE A 61 -6.92 -23.02 6.95
CA PHE A 61 -5.94 -22.67 7.99
C PHE A 61 -4.71 -21.92 7.47
N LEU A 62 -4.36 -22.11 6.19
CA LEU A 62 -3.17 -21.49 5.59
C LEU A 62 -3.59 -20.40 4.61
N ASN A 63 -3.10 -19.19 4.85
CA ASN A 63 -3.29 -18.09 3.92
C ASN A 63 -2.35 -18.28 2.72
N LYS A 64 -2.92 -18.44 1.53
CA LYS A 64 -2.14 -18.53 0.29
C LYS A 64 -1.66 -17.13 -0.10
N ILE A 65 -0.35 -16.93 -0.07
CA ILE A 65 0.28 -15.66 -0.45
C ILE A 65 0.39 -15.59 -1.97
N PHE A 66 -0.12 -14.51 -2.56
CA PHE A 66 0.02 -14.21 -3.99
C PHE A 66 1.17 -13.25 -4.25
N THR A 67 1.25 -12.18 -3.47
CA THR A 67 2.24 -11.12 -3.66
C THR A 67 2.79 -10.70 -2.32
N PHE A 68 4.10 -10.53 -2.28
CA PHE A 68 4.85 -10.17 -1.09
C PHE A 68 5.79 -9.02 -1.47
N GLU A 69 5.60 -7.86 -0.84
CA GLU A 69 6.40 -6.66 -1.07
C GLU A 69 6.93 -6.12 0.27
N THR A 70 8.25 -5.96 0.37
CA THR A 70 8.88 -5.29 1.51
C THR A 70 8.83 -3.78 1.30
N LEU A 71 8.07 -3.07 2.14
CA LEU A 71 7.87 -1.63 2.06
C LEU A 71 8.98 -0.84 2.76
N ALA A 72 9.54 -1.39 3.84
CA ALA A 72 10.69 -0.82 4.52
C ALA A 72 11.44 -1.90 5.30
N LYS A 73 12.76 -1.83 5.25
CA LYS A 73 13.61 -2.62 6.14
C LYS A 73 13.63 -2.04 7.55
N HIS A 74 13.87 -2.89 8.54
CA HIS A 74 14.01 -2.52 9.95
C HIS A 74 15.25 -1.66 10.23
N SER A 75 16.19 -1.53 9.29
CA SER A 75 17.35 -0.66 9.47
C SER A 75 16.93 0.80 9.68
N GLU A 76 17.56 1.47 10.65
CA GLU A 76 17.16 2.80 11.11
C GLU A 76 17.11 3.83 9.96
N ASN A 77 18.10 3.76 9.05
CA ASN A 77 18.20 4.67 7.91
C ASN A 77 17.17 4.36 6.81
N ALA A 78 16.93 3.08 6.48
CA ALA A 78 15.96 2.71 5.46
C ALA A 78 14.52 2.96 5.93
N SER A 79 14.24 2.70 7.21
CA SER A 79 12.96 2.99 7.84
C SER A 79 12.65 4.49 7.87
N LYS A 80 13.62 5.34 8.24
CA LYS A 80 13.48 6.81 8.21
C LYS A 80 13.27 7.34 6.79
N SER A 81 14.04 6.86 5.82
CA SER A 81 13.91 7.24 4.41
C SER A 81 12.55 6.84 3.83
N ALA A 82 12.11 5.59 4.06
CA ALA A 82 10.81 5.11 3.61
C ALA A 82 9.65 5.87 4.28
N LYS A 83 9.78 6.22 5.57
CA LYS A 83 8.80 7.06 6.27
C LYS A 83 8.73 8.44 5.63
N PHE A 84 9.87 9.09 5.39
CA PHE A 84 9.91 10.42 4.75
C PHE A 84 9.29 10.41 3.36
N LEU A 85 9.64 9.44 2.51
CA LEU A 85 9.10 9.31 1.16
C LEU A 85 7.58 9.11 1.17
N ASN A 86 7.06 8.30 2.09
CA ASN A 86 5.62 8.10 2.23
C ASN A 86 4.90 9.33 2.79
N ILE A 87 5.53 10.10 3.70
CA ILE A 87 5.00 11.39 4.18
C ILE A 87 4.94 12.39 3.03
N PHE A 88 6.05 12.54 2.30
CA PHE A 88 6.14 13.45 1.15
C PHE A 88 5.06 13.11 0.10
N ALA A 89 4.95 11.83 -0.28
CA ALA A 89 3.92 11.39 -1.22
C ALA A 89 2.50 11.66 -0.70
N PHE A 90 2.23 11.42 0.58
CA PHE A 90 0.93 11.70 1.20
C PHE A 90 0.59 13.20 1.10
N VAL A 91 1.52 14.08 1.47
CA VAL A 91 1.34 15.53 1.39
C VAL A 91 1.08 15.97 -0.04
N CYS A 92 1.86 15.47 -1.02
CA CYS A 92 1.63 15.77 -2.43
C CYS A 92 0.22 15.38 -2.89
N TYR A 93 -0.26 14.17 -2.55
CA TYR A 93 -1.61 13.75 -2.94
C TYR A 93 -2.71 14.59 -2.28
N VAL A 94 -2.52 15.00 -1.02
CA VAL A 94 -3.45 15.91 -0.34
C VAL A 94 -3.49 17.27 -1.03
N CYS A 95 -2.33 17.86 -1.35
CA CYS A 95 -2.25 19.12 -2.08
C CYS A 95 -2.90 19.05 -3.46
N ILE A 96 -2.63 17.98 -4.23
CA ILE A 96 -3.27 17.75 -5.53
C ILE A 96 -4.79 17.63 -5.38
N SER A 97 -5.27 16.93 -4.35
CA SER A 97 -6.71 16.79 -4.10
C SER A 97 -7.37 18.13 -3.78
N LEU A 98 -6.72 18.99 -2.98
CA LEU A 98 -7.20 20.34 -2.69
C LEU A 98 -7.24 21.22 -3.95
N LEU A 99 -6.21 21.15 -4.80
CA LEU A 99 -6.18 21.86 -6.07
C LEU A 99 -7.32 21.40 -7.00
N LEU A 100 -7.53 20.10 -7.14
CA LEU A 100 -8.62 19.55 -7.94
C LEU A 100 -9.99 19.95 -7.38
N PHE A 101 -10.16 19.94 -6.05
CA PHE A 101 -11.40 20.39 -5.42
C PHE A 101 -11.67 21.88 -5.68
N SER A 102 -10.64 22.72 -5.60
CA SER A 102 -10.75 24.14 -5.95
C SER A 102 -11.12 24.32 -7.43
N GLY A 103 -10.58 23.50 -8.33
CA GLY A 103 -10.95 23.48 -9.74
C GLY A 103 -12.42 23.11 -9.95
N ILE A 104 -12.93 22.10 -9.24
CA ILE A 104 -14.35 21.70 -9.28
C ILE A 104 -15.23 22.85 -8.79
N ALA A 105 -14.88 23.48 -7.67
CA ALA A 105 -15.64 24.59 -7.11
C ALA A 105 -15.70 25.78 -8.09
N THR A 106 -14.56 26.23 -8.60
CA THR A 106 -14.50 27.33 -9.58
C THR A 106 -15.32 27.01 -10.82
N PHE A 107 -15.20 25.79 -11.35
CA PHE A 107 -15.96 25.33 -12.50
C PHE A 107 -17.48 25.43 -12.26
N LEU A 108 -17.96 24.96 -11.10
CA LEU A 108 -19.38 25.06 -10.74
C LEU A 108 -19.85 26.51 -10.57
N PHE A 109 -19.02 27.39 -10.01
CA PHE A 109 -19.36 28.81 -9.85
C PHE A 109 -19.39 29.57 -11.17
N THR A 110 -18.51 29.25 -12.13
CA THR A 110 -18.41 29.96 -13.41
C THR A 110 -19.42 29.47 -14.45
N SER A 111 -19.82 28.20 -14.40
CA SER A 111 -20.68 27.57 -15.41
C SER A 111 -22.19 27.68 -15.10
N GLY A 112 -22.57 28.42 -14.05
CA GLY A 112 -23.92 28.44 -13.47
C GLY A 112 -25.08 28.80 -14.43
N ASP A 113 -24.81 29.48 -15.55
CA ASP A 113 -25.87 29.94 -16.47
C ASP A 113 -25.98 29.14 -17.79
N LYS A 114 -24.95 28.37 -18.19
CA LYS A 114 -24.97 27.51 -19.39
C LYS A 114 -24.07 26.29 -19.18
N PHE A 115 -24.68 25.13 -18.99
CA PHE A 115 -23.97 23.84 -18.95
C PHE A 115 -24.09 23.16 -20.32
N ASP A 116 -22.98 23.02 -21.03
CA ASP A 116 -22.92 22.21 -22.25
C ASP A 116 -22.44 20.78 -21.94
N PHE A 117 -22.62 19.87 -22.90
CA PHE A 117 -22.18 18.47 -22.74
C PHE A 117 -20.66 18.35 -22.47
N GLY A 118 -19.86 19.24 -23.06
CA GLY A 118 -18.43 19.34 -22.78
C GLY A 118 -18.12 19.67 -21.32
N ASP A 119 -18.95 20.48 -20.69
CA ASP A 119 -18.79 20.86 -19.28
C ASP A 119 -19.05 19.69 -18.34
N PHE A 120 -20.06 18.87 -18.65
CA PHE A 120 -20.32 17.63 -17.92
C PHE A 120 -19.15 16.65 -18.00
N THR A 121 -18.55 16.47 -19.18
CA THR A 121 -17.39 15.58 -19.33
C THR A 121 -16.18 16.08 -18.56
N THR A 122 -15.93 17.40 -18.56
CA THR A 122 -14.84 18.03 -17.80
C THR A 122 -15.04 17.84 -16.30
N LEU A 123 -16.25 18.09 -15.79
CA LEU A 123 -16.59 17.89 -14.38
C LEU A 123 -16.44 16.43 -13.96
N ALA A 124 -16.88 15.49 -14.80
CA ALA A 124 -16.74 14.06 -14.52
C ALA A 124 -15.27 13.62 -14.43
N ILE A 125 -14.42 14.09 -15.35
CA ILE A 125 -12.97 13.82 -15.33
C ILE A 125 -12.33 14.44 -14.07
N LEU A 126 -12.70 15.66 -13.71
CA LEU A 126 -12.14 16.35 -12.55
C LEU A 126 -12.53 15.65 -11.23
N CYS A 127 -13.81 15.27 -11.09
CA CYS A 127 -14.31 14.50 -9.95
C CYS A 127 -13.65 13.12 -9.83
N THR A 128 -13.52 12.39 -10.95
CA THR A 128 -12.88 11.06 -10.93
C THR A 128 -11.40 11.15 -10.60
N THR A 129 -10.69 12.15 -11.13
CA THR A 129 -9.26 12.38 -10.81
C THR A 129 -9.08 12.77 -9.34
N CYS A 130 -9.97 13.61 -8.81
CA CYS A 130 -9.97 13.99 -7.39
C CYS A 130 -10.19 12.77 -6.49
N TYR A 131 -11.17 11.92 -6.83
CA TYR A 131 -11.40 10.68 -6.09
C TYR A 131 -10.18 9.75 -6.08
N LEU A 132 -9.50 9.60 -7.23
CA LEU A 132 -8.29 8.79 -7.32
C LEU A 132 -7.14 9.37 -6.48
N ALA A 133 -6.96 10.69 -6.48
CA ALA A 133 -5.94 11.38 -5.69
C ALA A 133 -6.17 11.19 -4.17
N VAL A 134 -7.41 11.35 -3.71
CA VAL A 134 -7.79 11.10 -2.31
C VAL A 134 -7.59 9.64 -1.93
N ARG A 135 -7.97 8.71 -2.81
CA ARG A 135 -7.76 7.27 -2.58
C ARG A 135 -6.27 6.93 -2.49
N ALA A 136 -5.42 7.54 -3.31
CA ALA A 136 -3.99 7.40 -3.24
C ALA A 136 -3.43 7.95 -1.91
N ALA A 137 -3.88 9.13 -1.47
CA ALA A 137 -3.53 9.69 -0.16
C ALA A 137 -3.92 8.73 0.98
N ALA A 138 -5.14 8.19 0.97
CA ALA A 138 -5.61 7.24 1.97
C ALA A 138 -4.76 5.96 2.02
N SER A 139 -4.27 5.49 0.87
CA SER A 139 -3.37 4.33 0.81
C SER A 139 -2.02 4.61 1.46
N LYS A 140 -1.43 5.79 1.22
CA LYS A 140 -0.17 6.23 1.83
C LYS A 140 -0.34 6.46 3.33
N PHE A 141 -1.47 7.03 3.76
CA PHE A 141 -1.79 7.19 5.18
C PHE A 141 -1.85 5.85 5.92
N LYS A 142 -2.46 4.81 5.33
CA LYS A 142 -2.49 3.46 5.93
C LYS A 142 -1.08 2.89 6.14
N ILE A 143 -0.16 3.15 5.21
CA ILE A 143 1.24 2.75 5.32
C ILE A 143 1.92 3.55 6.44
N LEU A 144 1.74 4.87 6.47
CA LEU A 144 2.30 5.76 7.50
C LEU A 144 1.87 5.39 8.91
N ARG A 145 0.63 4.94 9.10
CA ARG A 145 0.13 4.46 10.39
C ARG A 145 0.93 3.26 10.95
N GLN A 146 1.60 2.48 10.10
CA GLN A 146 2.43 1.35 10.53
C GLN A 146 3.86 1.77 10.92
N PHE A 147 4.23 3.03 10.66
CA PHE A 147 5.48 3.66 11.07
C PHE A 147 5.37 4.50 12.34
N ALA A 148 4.15 4.68 12.85
CA ALA A 148 3.86 5.30 14.15
C ALA A 148 3.86 4.23 15.22
#